data_AF-A0A256G4W8-F1
#
_entry.id   AF-A0A256G4W8-F1
#
_cell.length_a   1.000
_cell.length_b   1.000
_cell.length_c   1.000
_cell.angle_alpha   90.00
_cell.angle_beta   90.00
_cell.angle_gamma   90.00
#
_symmetry.space_group_name_H-M   'P 1'
#
loop_
_entity.id
_entity.type
_entity.pdbx_description
1 polymer ?
#
loop_
_entity_poly.entity_id
_entity_poly.type
_entity_poly.pdbx_seq_one_letter_code
_entity_poly.pdbx_strand_id
1 'polypeptide(L)'
;MSNAAEQQRFAAAYRGGNPESPQNVYGRSATSRIGIKSISLINSNVVSVRYTRTITRGEDVRTTHWVATITYSYANAPISSSDRLVNPLGFVVSEYRADPEALN
;
A
#
# COMPACT_ATOMS: atom_id res chain seq x y z
N MET A 1 2.78 -8.48 -1.28
CA MET A 1 2.06 -9.62 -0.66
C MET A 1 0.60 -9.54 -1.08
N SER A 2 0.31 -9.81 -2.35
CA SER A 2 -1.01 -9.65 -2.95
C SER A 2 -1.39 -10.92 -3.68
N ASN A 3 -2.68 -11.24 -3.77
CA ASN A 3 -3.13 -12.32 -4.66
C ASN A 3 -2.90 -11.91 -6.12
N ALA A 4 -3.10 -12.84 -7.06
CA ALA A 4 -2.80 -12.59 -8.48
C ALA A 4 -3.57 -11.37 -9.05
N ALA A 5 -4.86 -11.24 -8.71
CA ALA A 5 -5.69 -10.14 -9.19
C ALA A 5 -5.22 -8.77 -8.65
N GLU A 6 -4.99 -8.66 -7.34
CA GLU A 6 -4.52 -7.43 -6.71
C GLU A 6 -3.07 -7.11 -7.11
N GLN A 7 -2.22 -8.13 -7.33
CA GLN A 7 -0.89 -7.95 -7.88
C GLN A 7 -0.94 -7.35 -9.29
N GLN A 8 -1.81 -7.86 -10.16
CA GLN A 8 -1.98 -7.31 -11.51
C GLN A 8 -2.48 -5.86 -11.47
N ARG A 9 -3.42 -5.56 -10.58
CA ARG A 9 -3.93 -4.20 -10.37
C ARG A 9 -2.83 -3.25 -9.89
N PHE A 10 -2.05 -3.65 -8.88
CA PHE A 10 -0.91 -2.89 -8.38
C PHE A 10 0.15 -2.68 -9.47
N ALA A 11 0.49 -3.73 -10.24
CA ALA A 11 1.46 -3.63 -11.33
C ALA A 11 1.00 -2.65 -12.41
N ALA A 12 -0.29 -2.65 -12.75
CA ALA A 12 -0.87 -1.70 -13.70
C ALA A 12 -0.84 -0.25 -13.18
N ALA A 13 -1.06 -0.04 -11.88
CA ALA A 13 -0.94 1.27 -11.24
C ALA A 13 0.51 1.75 -11.14
N TYR A 14 1.45 0.84 -10.87
CA TYR A 14 2.85 1.17 -10.63
C TYR A 14 3.70 1.25 -11.90
N ARG A 15 3.34 0.59 -13.01
CA ARG A 15 4.14 0.56 -14.24
C ARG A 15 4.45 1.97 -14.77
N GLY A 16 5.64 2.17 -15.34
CA GLY A 16 6.09 3.48 -15.83
C GLY A 16 5.24 4.06 -16.97
N GLY A 17 4.50 3.23 -17.70
CA GLY A 17 3.54 3.69 -18.72
C GLY A 17 2.27 4.32 -18.16
N ASN A 18 2.01 4.25 -16.84
CA ASN A 18 0.93 4.98 -16.19
C ASN A 18 1.43 6.39 -15.80
N PRO A 19 0.88 7.49 -16.35
CA PRO A 19 1.29 8.85 -15.98
C PRO A 19 1.15 9.14 -14.49
N GLU A 20 0.17 8.50 -13.82
CA GLU A 20 -0.08 8.64 -12.38
C GLU A 20 0.78 7.69 -11.53
N SER A 21 1.66 6.90 -12.15
CA SER A 21 2.56 6.00 -11.41
C SER A 21 3.39 6.79 -10.41
N PRO A 22 3.59 6.28 -9.18
CA PRO A 22 4.53 6.85 -8.23
C PRO A 22 5.94 7.03 -8.81
N GLN A 23 6.35 6.19 -9.76
CA GLN A 23 7.64 6.31 -10.45
C GLN A 23 7.74 7.63 -11.23
N ASN A 24 6.64 8.09 -11.81
CA ASN A 24 6.58 9.31 -12.62
C ASN A 24 6.28 10.54 -11.75
N VAL A 25 5.31 10.43 -10.84
CA VAL A 25 4.88 11.54 -9.97
C VAL A 25 6.01 11.99 -9.04
N TYR A 26 6.77 11.05 -8.48
CA TYR A 26 7.89 11.37 -7.59
C TYR A 26 9.21 11.56 -8.34
N GLY A 27 9.43 10.76 -9.39
CA GLY A 27 10.71 10.76 -10.12
C GLY A 27 11.89 10.54 -9.19
N ARG A 28 13.04 11.12 -9.53
CA ARG A 28 14.27 11.06 -8.69
C ARG A 28 14.38 12.18 -7.65
N SER A 29 13.53 13.19 -7.75
CA SER A 29 13.66 14.44 -6.98
C SER A 29 12.73 14.52 -5.77
N ALA A 30 11.89 13.50 -5.54
CA ALA A 30 10.98 13.48 -4.42
C ALA A 30 10.98 12.14 -3.69
N THR A 31 10.74 12.19 -2.39
CA THR A 31 10.51 11.00 -1.55
C THR A 31 9.09 11.04 -0.99
N SER A 32 8.52 9.87 -0.75
CA SER A 32 7.20 9.71 -0.13
C SER A 32 7.35 8.82 1.10
N ARG A 33 7.13 9.38 2.29
CA ARG A 33 7.23 8.68 3.57
C ARG A 33 5.84 8.43 4.13
N ILE A 34 5.59 7.19 4.55
CA ILE A 34 4.34 6.78 5.19
C ILE A 34 4.53 6.72 6.71
N GLY A 35 3.63 7.37 7.45
CA GLY A 35 3.53 7.24 8.91
C GLY A 35 2.20 6.59 9.30
N ILE A 36 2.23 5.38 9.87
CA ILE A 36 1.02 4.70 10.31
C ILE A 36 0.47 5.40 11.57
N LYS A 37 -0.78 5.82 11.54
CA LYS A 37 -1.49 6.41 12.68
C LYS A 37 -2.23 5.35 13.50
N SER A 38 -2.98 4.48 12.83
CA SER A 38 -3.76 3.45 13.49
C SER A 38 -4.08 2.29 12.55
N ILE A 39 -4.28 1.12 13.11
CA ILE A 39 -4.82 -0.06 12.44
C ILE A 39 -6.04 -0.53 13.22
N SER A 40 -7.18 -0.65 12.56
CA SER A 40 -8.45 -1.07 13.15
C SER A 40 -8.98 -2.29 12.40
N LEU A 41 -9.30 -3.37 13.10
CA LEU A 41 -10.04 -4.49 12.52
C LEU A 41 -11.49 -4.05 12.30
N ILE A 42 -11.97 -4.11 11.06
CA ILE A 42 -13.39 -3.93 10.75
C ILE A 42 -14.12 -5.26 11.01
N ASN A 43 -13.51 -6.37 10.58
CA ASN A 43 -13.95 -7.74 10.85
C ASN A 43 -12.74 -8.70 10.75
N SER A 44 -12.97 -10.01 10.69
CA SER A 44 -11.90 -11.03 10.69
C SER A 44 -10.96 -10.99 9.47
N ASN A 45 -11.35 -10.34 8.37
CA ASN A 45 -10.58 -10.33 7.13
C ASN A 45 -10.45 -8.93 6.49
N VAL A 46 -10.94 -7.88 7.14
CA VAL A 46 -10.87 -6.50 6.66
C VAL A 46 -10.31 -5.60 7.75
N VAL A 47 -9.27 -4.85 7.41
CA VAL A 47 -8.70 -3.79 8.27
C VAL A 47 -8.83 -2.41 7.64
N SER A 48 -9.00 -1.42 8.50
CA SER A 48 -8.78 0.00 8.18
C SER A 48 -7.42 0.44 8.71
N VAL A 49 -6.60 1.04 7.86
CA VAL A 49 -5.28 1.58 8.21
C VAL A 49 -5.27 3.08 7.95
N ARG A 50 -5.22 3.88 9.01
CA ARG A 50 -5.02 5.33 8.88
C ARG A 50 -3.54 5.65 8.84
N TYR A 51 -3.13 6.53 7.93
CA TYR A 51 -1.73 6.92 7.79
C TYR A 51 -1.57 8.35 7.29
N THR A 52 -0.39 8.91 7.51
CA THR A 52 0.10 10.12 6.84
C THR A 52 0.96 9.74 5.65
N ARG A 53 0.88 10.54 4.57
CA ARG A 53 1.84 10.52 3.47
C ARG A 53 2.53 11.87 3.42
N THR A 54 3.83 11.89 3.72
CA THR A 54 4.68 13.08 3.63
C THR A 54 5.52 13.00 2.37
N ILE A 55 5.28 13.90 1.43
CA ILE A 55 6.07 14.06 0.21
C ILE A 55 7.07 15.18 0.45
N THR A 56 8.35 14.92 0.16
CA THR A 56 9.43 15.91 0.24
C THR A 56 10.06 16.08 -1.14
N ARG A 57 10.10 17.32 -1.66
CA ARG A 57 10.73 17.71 -2.92
C ARG A 57 11.56 18.97 -2.71
N GLY A 58 12.86 18.80 -2.47
CA GLY A 58 13.71 19.90 -2.03
C GLY A 58 13.19 20.46 -0.70
N GLU A 59 12.89 21.75 -0.66
CA GLU A 59 12.32 22.42 0.51
C GLU A 59 10.78 22.29 0.61
N ASP A 60 10.10 21.84 -0.46
CA ASP A 60 8.64 21.63 -0.42
C ASP A 60 8.30 20.32 0.29
N VAL A 61 7.69 20.44 1.47
CA VAL A 61 7.25 19.32 2.31
C VAL A 61 5.74 19.38 2.50
N ARG A 62 5.03 18.37 2.00
CA ARG A 62 3.57 18.29 2.11
C ARG A 62 3.14 16.99 2.76
N THR A 63 2.33 17.10 3.80
CA THR A 63 1.73 15.95 4.48
C THR A 63 0.24 15.88 4.17
N THR A 64 -0.23 14.70 3.76
CA THR A 64 -1.64 14.40 3.52
C THR A 64 -2.09 13.23 4.39
N HIS A 65 -3.37 13.17 4.70
CA HIS A 65 -3.98 12.13 5.53
C HIS A 65 -4.78 11.17 4.68
N TRP A 66 -4.67 9.88 4.99
CA TRP A 66 -5.25 8.81 4.20
C TRP A 66 -5.80 7.70 5.10
N VAL A 67 -6.83 7.04 4.61
CA VAL A 67 -7.34 5.80 5.16
C VAL A 67 -7.29 4.73 4.06
N ALA A 68 -6.68 3.58 4.37
CA ALA A 68 -6.73 2.41 3.52
C ALA A 68 -7.67 1.35 4.08
N THR A 69 -8.49 0.75 3.23
CA THR A 69 -9.26 -0.45 3.53
C THR A 69 -8.58 -1.63 2.84
N ILE A 70 -8.28 -2.68 3.61
CA ILE A 70 -7.50 -3.83 3.14
C ILE A 70 -8.26 -5.10 3.48
N THR A 71 -8.63 -5.87 2.45
CA THR A 71 -9.15 -7.24 2.60
C THR A 71 -7.98 -8.21 2.46
N TYR A 72 -7.83 -9.11 3.43
CA TYR A 72 -6.70 -10.02 3.50
C TYR A 72 -7.08 -11.43 3.96
N SER A 73 -6.18 -12.38 3.72
CA SER A 73 -6.24 -13.73 4.29
C SER A 73 -4.83 -14.28 4.55
N TYR A 74 -4.75 -15.48 5.11
CA TYR A 74 -3.51 -16.23 5.27
C TYR A 74 -3.58 -17.49 4.41
N ALA A 75 -2.67 -17.61 3.44
CA ALA A 75 -2.63 -18.74 2.53
C ALA A 75 -1.67 -19.83 3.06
N ASN A 76 -2.17 -21.06 3.16
CA ASN A 76 -1.36 -22.26 3.41
C ASN A 76 -0.73 -22.81 2.11
N ALA A 77 -0.32 -21.95 1.19
CA ALA A 77 0.25 -22.39 -0.08
C ALA A 77 1.74 -22.78 0.08
N PRO A 78 2.24 -23.75 -0.70
CA PRO A 78 3.68 -24.02 -0.77
C PRO A 78 4.40 -22.79 -1.33
N ILE A 79 5.06 -22.04 -0.45
CA ILE A 79 5.94 -20.92 -0.81
C ILE A 79 7.39 -21.40 -0.82
N SER A 80 8.21 -20.82 -1.71
CA SER A 80 9.65 -21.07 -1.73
C SER A 80 10.26 -20.69 -0.37
N SER A 81 11.41 -21.27 -0.02
CA SER A 81 12.10 -20.96 1.25
C SER A 81 12.47 -19.48 1.36
N SER A 82 12.86 -18.85 0.25
CA SER A 82 13.14 -17.40 0.18
C SER A 82 11.89 -16.54 0.40
N ASP A 83 10.75 -16.91 -0.20
CA ASP A 83 9.51 -16.16 -0.02
C ASP A 83 8.97 -16.29 1.41
N ARG A 84 9.21 -17.45 2.06
CA ARG A 84 8.85 -17.69 3.47
C ARG A 84 9.63 -16.81 4.45
N LEU A 85 10.85 -16.41 4.11
CA LEU A 85 11.63 -15.50 4.95
C LEU A 85 10.99 -14.11 5.01
N VAL A 86 10.33 -13.69 3.92
CA VAL A 86 9.65 -12.39 3.83
C VAL A 86 8.20 -12.47 4.32
N ASN A 87 7.50 -13.57 4.05
CA ASN A 87 6.10 -13.78 4.39
C ASN A 87 5.86 -15.14 5.07
N PRO A 88 6.24 -15.30 6.35
CA PRO A 88 6.24 -16.60 7.03
C PRO A 88 4.83 -17.17 7.25
N LEU A 89 3.81 -16.31 7.36
CA LEU A 89 2.42 -16.70 7.61
C LEU A 89 1.57 -16.79 6.34
N GLY A 90 2.13 -16.46 5.17
CA GLY A 90 1.38 -16.43 3.93
C GLY A 90 0.30 -15.33 3.91
N PHE A 91 0.53 -14.19 4.58
CA PHE A 91 -0.36 -13.03 4.51
C PHE A 91 -0.54 -12.60 3.06
N VAL A 92 -1.78 -12.46 2.62
CA VAL A 92 -2.11 -12.09 1.25
C VAL A 92 -3.23 -11.07 1.22
N VAL A 93 -2.97 -9.94 0.55
CA VAL A 93 -3.99 -8.92 0.28
C VAL A 93 -4.78 -9.32 -0.95
N SER A 94 -6.10 -9.41 -0.84
CA SER A 94 -6.99 -9.67 -1.97
C SER A 94 -7.62 -8.41 -2.55
N GLU A 95 -7.74 -7.36 -1.73
CA GLU A 95 -8.25 -6.06 -2.15
C GLU A 95 -7.60 -4.96 -1.32
N TYR A 96 -7.21 -3.88 -1.98
CA TYR A 96 -6.69 -2.67 -1.34
C TYR A 96 -7.44 -1.46 -1.88
N ARG A 97 -7.72 -0.48 -1.04
CA ARG A 97 -8.17 0.84 -1.49
C ARG A 97 -7.64 1.87 -0.52
N ALA A 98 -7.20 3.02 -1.01
CA ALA A 98 -6.80 4.13 -0.18
C ALA A 98 -7.48 5.41 -0.65
N ASP A 99 -8.11 6.11 0.28
CA ASP A 99 -8.83 7.35 0.04
C ASP A 99 -8.24 8.46 0.92
N PRO A 100 -8.15 9.71 0.44
CA PRO A 100 -7.73 10.83 1.27
C PRO A 100 -8.76 11.06 2.37
N GLU A 101 -8.30 11.31 3.59
CA GLU A 101 -9.17 11.83 4.64
C GLU A 101 -9.54 13.28 4.25
N ALA A 102 -10.84 13.57 4.11
CA ALA A 102 -11.29 14.92 3.86
C ALA A 102 -10.88 15.82 5.04
N LEU A 103 -10.20 16.92 4.75
CA LEU A 103 -10.04 18.02 5.71
C LEU A 103 -11.40 18.72 5.77
N ASN A 104 -12.15 18.46 6.84
CA ASN A 104 -13.24 19.35 7.25
C ASN A 104 -12.65 20.56 7.97
#